data_AF-A0A7W9KGG8-F1
#
_entry.id   AF-A0A7W9KGG8-F1
#
_cell.length_a   1.000
_cell.length_b   1.000
_cell.length_c   1.000
_cell.angle_alpha   90.00
_cell.angle_beta   90.00
_cell.angle_gamma   90.00
#
_symmetry.space_group_name_H-M   'P 1'
#
loop_
_entity.id
_entity.type
_entity.pdbx_description
1 polymer ?
#
loop_
_entity_poly.entity_id
_entity_poly.type
_entity_poly.pdbx_seq_one_letter_code
_entity_poly.pdbx_strand_id
1 'polypeptide(L)' 'MARVARIAGVLPLIGAVASAAALAGAAVFTVSQAGCADAGHYVVNGNVVELVGSCVDKQDFPGAKDAATGLRP' A
#
# COMPACT_ATOMS: atom_id res chain seq x y z
N MET A 1 -21.48 -41.61 -1.81
CA MET A 1 -22.20 -40.34 -2.11
C MET A 1 -21.62 -39.11 -1.40
N ALA A 2 -21.35 -39.12 -0.08
CA ALA A 2 -20.86 -37.93 0.65
C ALA A 2 -19.46 -37.40 0.23
N ARG A 3 -18.56 -38.27 -0.25
CA ARG A 3 -17.20 -37.87 -0.68
C ARG A 3 -17.22 -37.04 -1.97
N VAL A 4 -18.13 -37.35 -2.90
CA VAL A 4 -18.29 -36.62 -4.17
C VAL A 4 -18.85 -35.21 -3.93
N ALA A 5 -19.81 -35.06 -3.02
CA ALA A 5 -20.34 -33.74 -2.63
C ALA A 5 -19.28 -32.85 -1.93
N ARG A 6 -18.42 -33.44 -1.09
CA ARG A 6 -17.30 -32.70 -0.47
C ARG A 6 -16.27 -32.26 -1.51
N ILE A 7 -15.93 -33.12 -2.47
CA ILE A 7 -14.99 -32.79 -3.56
C ILE A 7 -15.57 -31.69 -4.47
N ALA A 8 -16.88 -31.72 -4.74
CA ALA A 8 -17.57 -30.70 -5.53
C ALA A 8 -17.54 -29.29 -4.90
N GLY A 9 -17.42 -29.18 -3.57
CA GLY A 9 -17.27 -27.90 -2.86
C GLY A 9 -15.81 -27.45 -2.67
N VAL A 10 -14.86 -28.38 -2.64
CA VAL A 10 -13.44 -28.06 -2.40
C VAL A 10 -12.76 -27.52 -3.66
N LEU A 11 -13.08 -28.07 -4.83
CA LEU A 11 -12.52 -27.60 -6.10
C LEU A 11 -12.80 -26.11 -6.39
N PRO A 12 -14.04 -25.59 -6.25
CA PRO A 12 -14.30 -24.16 -6.41
C PRO A 12 -13.67 -23.30 -5.29
N LEU A 13 -13.55 -23.81 -4.07
CA LEU A 13 -12.87 -23.10 -2.98
C LEU A 13 -11.39 -22.87 -3.31
N ILE A 14 -10.70 -23.90 -3.83
CA ILE A 14 -9.31 -23.78 -4.26
C ILE A 14 -9.18 -22.74 -5.38
N GLY A 15 -10.10 -22.74 -6.36
CA GLY A 15 -10.12 -21.75 -7.43
C GLY A 15 -10.29 -20.32 -6.91
N ALA A 16 -11.17 -20.11 -5.93
CA ALA A 16 -11.38 -18.82 -5.29
C ALA A 16 -10.13 -18.35 -4.52
N VAL A 17 -9.50 -19.25 -3.73
CA VAL A 17 -8.27 -18.94 -2.98
C VAL A 17 -7.11 -18.64 -3.92
N ALA A 18 -6.95 -19.42 -4.99
CA ALA A 18 -5.90 -19.19 -5.99
C ALA A 18 -6.07 -17.82 -6.67
N SER A 19 -7.30 -17.48 -7.06
CA SER A 19 -7.62 -16.16 -7.65
C SER A 19 -7.32 -15.02 -6.66
N ALA A 20 -7.75 -15.16 -5.41
CA ALA A 20 -7.50 -14.15 -4.37
C ALA A 20 -5.99 -13.95 -4.12
N ALA A 21 -5.23 -15.04 -4.04
CA ALA A 21 -3.78 -14.99 -3.89
C ALA A 21 -3.09 -14.32 -5.10
N ALA A 22 -3.55 -14.62 -6.31
CA ALA A 22 -3.03 -14.00 -7.53
C ALA A 22 -3.29 -12.48 -7.56
N LEU A 23 -4.51 -12.04 -7.21
CA LEU A 23 -4.85 -10.62 -7.11
C LEU A 23 -4.03 -9.91 -6.02
N ALA A 24 -3.87 -10.52 -4.85
CA ALA A 24 -3.04 -9.97 -3.78
C ALA A 24 -1.57 -9.86 -4.20
N GLY A 25 -1.05 -10.89 -4.86
CA GLY A 25 0.31 -10.90 -5.42
C GLY A 25 0.51 -9.79 -6.46
N ALA A 26 -0.44 -9.58 -7.36
CA ALA A 26 -0.39 -8.50 -8.34
C ALA A 26 -0.31 -7.11 -7.69
N ALA A 27 -1.06 -6.89 -6.60
CA ALA A 27 -1.00 -5.63 -5.86
C ALA A 27 0.38 -5.39 -5.23
N VAL A 28 0.93 -6.39 -4.53
CA VAL A 28 2.26 -6.29 -3.91
C VAL A 28 3.36 -6.12 -4.95
N PHE A 29 3.28 -6.86 -6.06
CA PHE A 29 4.21 -6.74 -7.18
C PHE A 29 4.18 -5.33 -7.78
N THR A 30 2.99 -4.75 -7.95
CA THR A 30 2.83 -3.38 -8.47
C THR A 30 3.44 -2.35 -7.53
N VAL A 31 3.19 -2.43 -6.22
CA VAL A 31 3.81 -1.52 -5.23
C VAL A 31 5.34 -1.63 -5.24
N SER A 32 5.86 -2.85 -5.36
CA SER A 32 7.30 -3.11 -5.42
C SER A 32 7.93 -2.53 -6.69
N GLN A 33 7.26 -2.71 -7.85
CA GLN A 33 7.68 -2.16 -9.15
C GLN A 33 7.54 -0.64 -9.23
N ALA A 34 6.57 -0.05 -8.53
CA ALA A 34 6.40 1.41 -8.45
C ALA A 34 7.56 2.09 -7.69
N GLY A 35 8.50 1.34 -7.12
CA GLY A 35 9.69 1.89 -6.46
C GLY A 35 9.42 2.44 -5.05
N CYS A 36 8.20 2.31 -4.53
CA CYS A 36 7.87 2.64 -3.14
C CYS A 36 8.37 1.56 -2.16
N ALA A 37 9.60 1.07 -2.34
CA ALA A 37 10.20 0.04 -1.48
C ALA A 37 10.51 0.59 -0.08
N ASP A 38 10.64 1.90 0.06
CA ASP A 38 10.90 2.56 1.33
C ASP A 38 9.63 3.30 1.78
N ALA A 39 9.11 2.92 2.95
CA ALA A 39 8.00 3.63 3.58
C ALA A 39 8.39 5.07 3.99
N GLY A 40 9.67 5.43 3.86
CA GLY A 40 10.27 6.59 4.47
C GLY A 40 10.45 6.38 5.97
N HIS A 41 11.40 7.11 6.53
CA HIS A 41 11.59 7.19 7.97
C HIS A 41 11.40 8.62 8.42
N TYR A 42 10.75 8.80 9.56
CA TYR A 42 10.56 10.10 10.17
C TYR A 42 11.83 10.51 10.91
N VAL A 43 12.45 11.60 10.48
CA VAL A 43 13.58 12.24 11.16
C VAL A 43 13.07 13.50 11.83
N VAL A 44 13.36 13.65 13.12
CA VAL A 44 13.01 14.86 13.86
C VAL A 44 14.17 15.85 13.74
N ASN A 45 13.98 16.87 12.91
CA ASN A 45 14.92 17.99 12.76
C ASN A 45 14.39 19.18 13.57
N GLY A 46 14.81 19.28 14.84
CA GLY A 46 14.37 20.33 15.75
C GLY A 46 12.90 20.18 16.14
N ASN A 47 12.06 21.16 15.80
CA ASN A 47 10.61 21.14 16.07
C ASN A 47 9.79 20.66 14.86
N VAL A 48 10.43 20.09 13.84
CA VAL A 48 9.79 19.64 12.61
C VAL A 48 10.07 18.15 12.41
N VAL A 49 9.01 17.39 12.15
CA VAL A 49 9.10 15.99 11.73
C VAL A 49 9.17 15.96 10.20
N GLU A 50 10.27 15.44 9.67
CA GLU A 50 10.52 15.33 8.24
C GLU A 50 10.46 13.86 7.84
N LEU A 51 9.68 13.54 6.81
CA LEU A 51 9.60 12.18 6.27
C LEU A 51 10.60 12.07 5.13
N VAL A 52 11.69 11.34 5.36
CA VAL A 52 12.81 11.23 4.43
C VAL A 52 12.76 9.87 3.74
N GLY A 53 12.98 9.85 2.42
CA GLY A 53 13.06 8.62 1.63
C GLY A 53 11.73 7.95 1.32
N SER A 54 10.59 8.54 1.67
CA SER A 54 9.27 7.99 1.32
C SER A 54 8.95 8.23 -0.15
N CYS A 55 8.13 7.33 -0.71
CA CYS A 55 7.54 7.47 -2.04
C CYS A 55 6.51 8.62 -2.14
N VAL A 56 6.11 9.18 -1.00
CA VAL A 56 5.13 10.26 -0.88
C VAL A 56 5.87 11.57 -0.67
N ASP A 57 5.76 12.48 -1.64
CA ASP A 57 6.31 13.83 -1.51
C ASP A 57 5.33 14.74 -0.77
N LYS A 58 5.85 15.54 0.17
CA LYS A 58 5.06 16.51 0.94
C LYS A 58 4.39 17.54 0.01
N GLN A 59 4.98 17.84 -1.15
CA GLN A 59 4.47 18.78 -2.15
C GLN A 59 3.14 18.34 -2.79
N ASP A 60 2.82 17.04 -2.75
CA ASP A 60 1.59 16.47 -3.30
C ASP A 60 0.40 16.59 -2.32
N PHE A 61 0.66 16.94 -1.06
CA PHE A 61 -0.39 17.10 -0.05
C PHE A 61 -1.04 18.50 -0.08
N PRO A 62 -2.38 18.58 -0.18
CA PRO A 62 -3.10 19.84 -0.05
C PRO A 62 -2.89 20.39 1.37
N GLY A 63 -2.18 21.53 1.47
CA GLY A 63 -1.71 22.14 2.71
C GLY A 63 -0.19 22.40 2.73
N ALA A 64 0.59 21.72 1.91
CA ALA A 64 2.02 21.99 1.78
C ALA A 64 2.31 23.34 1.10
N LYS A 65 1.42 23.75 0.20
CA LYS A 65 1.46 25.07 -0.47
C LYS A 65 1.22 26.21 0.53
N ASP A 66 0.39 25.97 1.53
CA ASP A 66 0.07 26.95 2.59
C ASP A 66 1.23 27.07 3.59
N ALA A 67 1.91 25.95 3.89
CA ALA A 67 3.12 25.96 4.71
C ALA A 67 4.33 26.62 4.01
N ALA A 68 4.48 26.43 2.69
CA ALA A 68 5.55 27.06 1.91
C ALA A 68 5.32 28.56 1.67
N THR A 69 4.06 29.02 1.66
CA THR A 69 3.70 30.42 1.42
C THR A 69 3.67 31.25 2.71
N GLY A 70 3.85 30.63 3.89
CA GLY A 70 3.96 31.36 5.16
C GLY A 70 2.75 32.22 5.50
N LEU A 71 1.59 31.98 4.87
CA LEU A 71 0.38 32.77 5.08
C LEU A 71 -0.36 32.23 6.31
N ARG A 72 0.11 32.67 7.48
CA ARG A 72 -0.62 32.55 8.75
C ARG A 72 -1.78 33.56 8.77
N PRO A 73 -3.00 33.20 9.17
CA PRO A 73 -3.77 34.03 10.08
C PRO A 73 -3.21 33.94 11.51
#